data_AF-B4Q3I3-F1
#
_entry.id   AF-B4Q3I3-F1
#
_cell.length_a   1.000
_cell.length_b   1.000
_cell.length_c   1.000
_cell.angle_alpha   90.00
_cell.angle_beta   90.00
_cell.angle_gamma   90.00
#
_symmetry.space_group_name_H-M   'P 1'
#
loop_
_entity.id
_entity.type
_entity.pdbx_description
1 polymer ?
#
loop_
_entity_poly.entity_id
_entity_poly.type
_entity_poly.pdbx_seq_one_letter_code
_entity_poly.pdbx_strand_id
1 'polypeptide(L)'
;MSNCEYGICPYDKSHRILLFRMPKHIIKCEKNYRGPPLQTCKYNATHRVLNMEKHLKECDYYLRSIENHAVQIALSSRIPPKLEDGHDVDTSL
;
A
#
# COMPACT_ATOMS: atom_id res chain seq x y z
N MET A 1 23.66 -3.35 -9.42
CA MET A 1 23.61 -3.98 -8.09
C MET A 1 22.19 -3.83 -7.57
N SER A 2 21.45 -4.93 -7.44
CA SER A 2 20.07 -4.89 -6.93
C SER A 2 20.12 -4.42 -5.48
N ASN A 3 19.52 -3.26 -5.19
CA ASN A 3 19.42 -2.74 -3.83
C ASN A 3 18.47 -3.64 -3.03
N CYS A 4 19.05 -4.66 -2.39
CA CYS A 4 18.32 -5.57 -1.52
C CYS A 4 17.94 -4.85 -0.23
N GLU A 5 16.66 -4.52 -0.08
CA GLU A 5 16.12 -3.88 1.10
C GLU A 5 15.88 -4.89 2.23
N TYR A 6 16.14 -4.47 3.47
CA TYR A 6 15.98 -5.27 4.68
C TYR A 6 14.96 -4.63 5.62
N GLY A 7 14.19 -5.46 6.30
CA GLY A 7 13.29 -5.06 7.39
C GLY A 7 13.57 -5.87 8.66
N ILE A 8 13.03 -5.38 9.78
CA ILE A 8 13.08 -6.06 11.08
C ILE A 8 11.84 -6.94 11.25
N CYS A 9 12.00 -8.16 11.76
CA CYS A 9 10.86 -9.03 12.04
C CYS A 9 9.97 -8.42 13.14
N PRO A 10 8.64 -8.42 12.96
CA PRO A 10 7.74 -7.85 13.95
C PRO A 10 7.59 -8.71 15.22
N TYR A 11 7.99 -9.99 15.18
CA TYR A 11 7.96 -10.89 16.33
C TYR A 11 9.27 -10.89 17.14
N ASP A 12 10.38 -10.49 16.51
CA ASP A 12 11.71 -10.50 17.12
C ASP A 12 12.61 -9.43 16.50
N LYS A 13 13.00 -8.43 17.30
CA LYS A 13 13.80 -7.29 16.85
C LYS A 13 15.24 -7.68 16.46
N SER A 14 15.73 -8.85 16.87
CA SER A 14 17.05 -9.34 16.50
C SER A 14 17.11 -9.87 15.06
N HIS A 15 15.95 -10.21 14.47
CA HIS A 15 15.88 -10.72 13.11
C HIS A 15 15.87 -9.60 12.08
N ARG A 16 16.94 -9.51 11.28
CA ARG A 16 17.03 -8.65 10.09
C ARG A 16 16.86 -9.49 8.82
N ILE A 17 15.80 -9.24 8.07
CA ILE A 17 15.34 -10.11 6.98
C ILE A 17 15.20 -9.29 5.70
N LEU A 18 15.62 -9.84 4.57
CA LEU A 18 15.34 -9.25 3.26
C LEU A 18 13.83 -9.11 3.06
N LEU A 19 13.35 -7.95 2.61
CA LEU A 19 11.91 -7.68 2.53
C LEU A 19 11.15 -8.74 1.71
N PHE A 20 11.71 -9.18 0.58
CA PHE A 20 11.10 -10.23 -0.25
C PHE A 20 11.05 -11.61 0.45
N ARG A 21 11.86 -11.85 1.49
CA ARG A 21 11.83 -13.08 2.32
C ARG A 21 10.94 -12.94 3.55
N MET A 22 10.49 -11.72 3.88
CA MET A 22 9.67 -11.45 5.06
C MET A 22 8.38 -12.29 5.12
N PRO A 23 7.60 -12.47 4.04
CA PRO A 23 6.36 -13.25 4.11
C PRO A 23 6.56 -14.70 4.57
N LYS A 24 7.61 -15.36 4.08
CA LYS A 24 7.94 -16.73 4.51
C LYS A 24 8.50 -16.75 5.93
N HIS A 25 9.28 -15.72 6.30
CA HIS A 25 9.88 -15.61 7.63
C HIS A 25 8.83 -15.47 8.73
N ILE A 26 7.86 -14.56 8.58
CA ILE A 26 6.88 -14.25 9.62
C ILE A 26 6.02 -15.47 10.00
N ILE A 27 5.62 -16.32 9.04
CA ILE A 27 4.82 -17.53 9.31
C ILE A 27 5.58 -18.50 10.22
N LYS A 28 6.91 -18.60 10.04
CA LYS A 28 7.75 -19.44 10.89
C LYS A 28 7.97 -18.79 12.26
N CYS A 29 8.23 -17.49 12.28
CA CYS A 29 8.54 -16.76 13.51
C CYS A 29 7.32 -16.66 14.44
N GLU A 30 6.12 -16.49 13.87
CA GLU A 30 4.84 -16.45 14.59
C GLU A 30 4.61 -17.69 15.46
N LYS A 31 4.93 -18.89 14.96
CA LYS A 31 4.77 -20.15 15.71
C LYS A 31 5.63 -20.22 16.97
N ASN A 32 6.78 -19.55 16.95
CA ASN A 32 7.74 -19.55 18.06
C ASN A 32 7.56 -18.34 18.98
N TYR A 33 6.74 -17.37 18.58
CA TYR A 33 6.50 -16.19 19.37
C TYR A 33 5.72 -16.53 20.65
N ARG A 34 6.10 -15.86 21.75
CA ARG A 34 5.52 -16.05 23.09
C ARG A 34 5.01 -14.76 23.71
N GLY A 35 5.03 -13.67 22.94
CA GLY A 35 4.55 -12.37 23.39
C GLY A 35 3.05 -12.17 23.13
N PRO A 36 2.53 -10.95 23.37
CA PRO A 36 1.13 -10.61 23.12
C PRO A 36 0.76 -10.74 21.64
N PRO A 37 -0.46 -11.22 21.32
CA PRO A 37 -0.88 -11.45 19.94
C PRO A 37 -0.81 -10.17 19.11
N LEU A 38 -0.26 -10.31 17.90
CA LEU A 38 -0.11 -9.22 16.95
C LEU A 38 -1.19 -9.32 15.88
N GLN A 39 -1.78 -8.19 15.52
CA GLN A 39 -2.77 -8.07 14.45
C GLN A 39 -2.09 -7.95 13.09
N THR A 40 -2.70 -8.50 12.05
CA THR A 40 -2.21 -8.39 10.67
C THR A 40 -2.78 -7.15 10.01
N CYS A 41 -1.91 -6.33 9.40
CA CYS A 41 -2.38 -5.17 8.63
C CYS A 41 -3.12 -5.61 7.37
N LYS A 42 -4.26 -4.98 7.09
CA LYS A 42 -5.07 -5.23 5.90
C LYS A 42 -4.42 -4.77 4.59
N TYR A 43 -3.48 -3.82 4.67
CA TYR A 43 -2.83 -3.20 3.51
C TYR A 43 -1.45 -3.80 3.21
N ASN A 44 -0.84 -4.45 4.19
CA ASN A 44 0.40 -5.20 4.00
C ASN A 44 0.44 -6.42 4.93
N ALA A 45 0.35 -7.61 4.33
CA ALA A 45 0.36 -8.88 5.05
C ALA A 45 1.68 -9.19 5.76
N THR A 46 2.76 -8.41 5.57
CA THR A 46 4.00 -8.55 6.35
C THR A 46 4.00 -7.75 7.64
N HIS A 47 3.10 -6.77 7.79
CA HIS A 47 3.00 -5.99 9.02
C HIS A 47 2.24 -6.81 10.09
N ARG A 48 2.82 -6.86 11.29
CA ARG A 48 2.23 -7.42 12.50
C ARG A 48 2.38 -6.40 13.62
N VAL A 49 1.28 -5.96 14.22
CA VAL A 49 1.27 -4.83 15.16
C VAL A 49 0.32 -5.06 16.34
N LEU A 50 0.62 -4.46 17.49
CA LEU A 50 -0.23 -4.60 18.68
C LEU A 50 -1.49 -3.72 18.61
N ASN A 51 -1.33 -2.49 18.11
CA ASN A 51 -2.41 -1.51 18.00
C ASN A 51 -2.55 -1.05 16.55
N MET A 52 -3.62 -1.50 15.89
CA MET A 52 -3.90 -1.15 14.50
C MET A 52 -4.21 0.32 14.29
N GLU A 53 -4.93 0.98 15.21
CA GLU A 53 -5.29 2.40 15.08
C GLU A 53 -4.04 3.29 15.07
N LYS A 54 -3.08 3.02 15.95
CA LYS A 54 -1.80 3.72 15.96
C LYS A 54 -1.00 3.40 14.70
N HIS A 55 -0.96 2.13 14.30
CA HIS A 55 -0.23 1.71 13.10
C HIS A 55 -0.72 2.42 11.83
N LEU A 56 -2.03 2.58 11.65
CA LEU A 56 -2.58 3.21 10.44
C LEU A 56 -2.14 4.66 10.29
N LYS A 57 -1.83 5.39 11.38
CA LYS A 57 -1.33 6.78 11.30
C LYS A 57 0.02 6.90 10.59
N GLU A 58 0.81 5.82 10.57
CA GLU A 58 2.20 5.79 10.07
C GLU A 58 2.41 4.69 9.00
N CYS A 59 1.35 4.04 8.55
CA CYS A 59 1.47 2.93 7.60
C CYS A 59 1.44 3.43 6.15
N ASP A 60 2.59 3.42 5.48
CA ASP A 60 2.71 3.86 4.07
C ASP A 60 1.73 3.16 3.13
N TYR A 61 1.48 1.87 3.34
CA TYR A 61 0.55 1.10 2.51
C TYR A 61 -0.90 1.54 2.70
N TYR A 62 -1.26 1.98 3.92
CA TYR A 62 -2.57 2.56 4.19
C TYR A 62 -2.69 3.96 3.59
N LEU A 63 -1.70 4.84 3.82
CA LEU A 63 -1.71 6.20 3.30
C LEU A 63 -1.81 6.20 1.76
N ARG A 64 -1.01 5.38 1.09
CA ARG A 64 -1.09 5.19 -0.36
C ARG A 64 -2.44 4.62 -0.81
N SER A 65 -3.10 3.80 0.01
CA SER A 65 -4.44 3.30 -0.32
C SER A 65 -5.49 4.41 -0.33
N ILE A 66 -5.38 5.39 0.59
CA ILE A 66 -6.25 6.58 0.63
C ILE A 66 -6.00 7.44 -0.61
N GLU A 67 -4.73 7.70 -0.92
CA GLU A 67 -4.35 8.49 -2.10
C GLU A 67 -4.88 7.86 -3.38
N ASN A 68 -4.66 6.56 -3.56
CA ASN A 68 -5.17 5.81 -4.71
C ASN A 68 -6.69 5.92 -4.80
N HIS A 69 -7.41 5.78 -3.69
CA HIS A 69 -8.87 5.92 -3.67
C HIS A 69 -9.32 7.32 -4.08
N ALA A 70 -8.65 8.37 -3.61
CA ALA A 70 -8.92 9.75 -4.01
C ALA A 70 -8.68 9.96 -5.51
N VAL A 71 -7.60 9.39 -6.07
CA VAL A 71 -7.31 9.41 -7.51
C VAL A 71 -8.41 8.71 -8.30
N GLN A 72 -8.90 7.54 -7.83
CA GLN A 72 -9.99 6.82 -8.50
C GLN A 72 -11.30 7.62 -8.49
N ILE A 73 -11.65 8.28 -7.38
CA ILE A 73 -12.81 9.18 -7.32
C ILE A 73 -12.65 10.32 -8.32
N ALA A 74 -11.47 10.94 -8.36
CA ALA A 74 -11.18 12.02 -9.29
C ALA A 74 -11.13 11.57 -10.75
N LEU A 75 -10.95 10.27 -11.04
CA LEU A 75 -11.02 9.69 -12.38
C LEU A 75 -12.47 9.42 -12.80
N SER A 76 -13.29 8.90 -11.88
CA SER A 76 -14.68 8.56 -12.17
C SER A 76 -15.59 9.78 -12.31
N SER A 77 -15.25 10.91 -11.67
CA SER A 77 -16.00 12.17 -11.77
C SER A 77 -15.58 13.06 -12.95
N ARG A 78 -14.57 12.67 -13.75
CA ARG A 78 -14.14 13.47 -14.89
C ARG A 78 -15.22 13.46 -15.95
N ILE A 79 -15.66 14.66 -16.35
CA ILE A 79 -16.47 14.81 -17.56
C ILE A 79 -15.53 14.57 -18.75
N PRO A 80 -15.77 13.56 -19.59
CA PRO A 80 -14.97 13.36 -20.79
C PRO A 80 -15.08 14.61 -21.68
N PRO A 81 -14.00 15.05 -22.34
CA PRO A 81 -14.10 16.14 -23.29
C PRO A 81 -15.15 15.77 -24.34
N LYS A 82 -16.12 16.67 -24.53
CA LYS A 82 -17.10 16.51 -25.60
C LYS A 82 -16.32 16.67 -26.91
N LEU A 83 -16.39 15.65 -27.76
CA LEU A 83 -15.99 15.81 -29.15
C LEU A 83 -17.08 16.75 -29.73
N GLU A 84 -16.79 18.03 -29.87
CA GLU A 84 -17.66 18.94 -30.60
C GLU A 84 -17.69 18.40 -32.03
N ASP A 85 -18.86 17.93 -32.48
CA ASP A 85 -19.06 17.42 -33.82
C ASP A 85 -18.54 18.46 -34.82
N GLY A 86 -17.52 18.08 -35.59
CA GLY A 86 -16.90 18.93 -36.60
C GLY A 86 -17.94 19.38 -37.61
N HIS A 87 -18.45 20.59 -37.43
CA HIS A 87 -18.98 21.38 -38.51
C HIS A 87 -17.90 22.38 -38.90
N ASP A 88 -17.31 22.15 -40.07
CA ASP A 88 -16.51 23.13 -40.78
C ASP A 88 -17.33 24.41 -40.92
N VAL A 89 -17.00 25.46 -40.16
CA VAL A 89 -17.47 26.81 -40.45
C VAL A 89 -16.65 27.28 -41.63
N ASP A 90 -17.22 27.11 -42.83
CA ASP A 90 -16.77 27.76 -44.05
C ASP A 90 -16.70 29.27 -43.80
N THR A 91 -15.47 29.76 -43.59
CA THR A 91 -15.20 31.19 -43.58
C THR A 91 -15.18 31.65 -45.02
N SER A 92 -16.35 31.99 -45.55
CA SER A 92 -16.46 32.72 -46.80
C SER A 92 -15.94 34.16 -46.60
N LEU A 93 -15.12 34.57 -47.58
CA LEU A 93 -14.33 35.81 -47.70
C LEU A 93 -15.14 37.11 -47.53
#